data_AF-A0A4S2IR06-F1
#
_entry.id   AF-A0A4S2IR06-F1
#
_cell.length_a   1.000
_cell.length_b   1.000
_cell.length_c   1.000
_cell.angle_alpha   90.00
_cell.angle_beta   90.00
_cell.angle_gamma   90.00
#
_symmetry.space_group_name_H-M   'P 1'
#
loop_
_entity.id
_entity.type
_entity.pdbx_description
1 polymer ?
#
loop_
_entity_poly.entity_id
_entity_poly.type
_entity_poly.pdbx_seq_one_letter_code
_entity_poly.pdbx_strand_id
1 'polypeptide(L)'
;MNRKKRTGVVLAVTVAVLVAAAGVTVAVLRGGDSGPGAEQKSFCWGTLKRGDVAALGTHPLHRYVSDEGDLKGSTLATCQVGAGLDAHGVMQQLQFSLSVGGSPSDDVWHLADDVAGVSPFRAPLTGVPGWVNQSMAGVLLPASCSARLHFGGAAYVRVQTLADQDKTWRDGTLQRRMADVLMTAATGLTRQLGCPSAPFKAPATAPRLLEGHAPASGEACGLPGFSVPAKYTEQYATDGDFRLWSCALRAGSEEAHFTVTQDPYLLWLNGSGSDRRSATLTCGGKKTLVQSDTEDDGLARNFRTALAHKADCA
;
A
#
# COMPACT_ATOMS: atom_id res chain seq x y z
N MET A 1 -14.37 50.56 64.84
CA MET A 1 -12.99 50.29 65.29
C MET A 1 -12.46 49.07 64.55
N ASN A 2 -11.68 49.29 63.50
CA ASN A 2 -10.21 49.38 63.48
C ASN A 2 -9.51 48.01 63.39
N ARG A 3 -9.06 47.73 62.15
CA ARG A 3 -7.77 47.15 61.74
C ARG A 3 -7.24 45.92 62.50
N LYS A 4 -7.01 44.85 61.74
CA LYS A 4 -5.63 44.49 61.33
C LYS A 4 -5.61 43.54 60.13
N LYS A 5 -4.99 44.02 59.06
CA LYS A 5 -4.48 43.24 57.93
C LYS A 5 -3.45 42.23 58.42
N ARG A 6 -3.50 41.00 57.92
CA ARG A 6 -2.32 40.16 57.70
C ARG A 6 -2.40 39.54 56.31
N THR A 7 -1.57 40.08 55.45
CA THR A 7 -1.23 39.58 54.12
C THR A 7 -0.50 38.25 54.30
N GLY A 8 -1.06 37.18 53.74
CA GLY A 8 -0.40 35.88 53.62
C GLY A 8 -0.35 35.51 52.15
N VAL A 9 0.81 35.70 51.53
CA VAL A 9 1.13 35.15 50.20
C VAL A 9 1.36 33.66 50.38
N VAL A 10 0.56 32.81 49.73
CA VAL A 10 0.89 31.40 49.55
C VAL A 10 0.72 31.07 48.07
N LEU A 11 1.82 30.61 47.50
CA LEU A 11 2.04 30.33 46.09
C LEU A 11 1.02 29.33 45.53
N ALA A 12 0.51 29.66 44.34
CA ALA A 12 -0.13 28.70 43.45
C ALA A 12 0.91 27.66 43.01
N VAL A 13 0.72 26.40 43.38
CA VAL A 13 1.49 25.27 42.86
C VAL A 13 0.82 24.82 41.56
N THR A 14 1.29 25.37 40.44
CA THR A 14 0.99 24.85 39.12
C THR A 14 1.79 23.56 38.92
N VAL A 15 1.12 22.41 39.02
CA VAL A 15 1.70 21.12 38.64
C VAL A 15 1.77 21.07 37.12
N ALA A 16 2.91 21.48 36.57
CA ALA A 16 3.23 21.24 35.16
C ALA A 16 3.53 19.74 35.00
N VAL A 17 2.56 19.01 34.43
CA VAL A 17 2.76 17.65 33.94
C VAL A 17 3.71 17.74 32.74
N LEU A 18 5.00 17.48 32.99
CA LEU A 18 6.00 17.22 31.97
C LEU A 18 5.62 15.89 31.28
N VAL A 19 4.84 15.99 30.20
CA VAL A 19 4.75 14.92 29.23
C VAL A 19 6.12 14.84 28.58
N ALA A 20 6.91 13.85 28.99
CA ALA A 20 8.14 13.45 28.31
C ALA A 20 7.76 12.95 26.91
N ALA A 21 7.65 13.89 25.96
CA ALA A 21 7.75 13.57 24.56
C ALA A 21 9.18 13.05 24.35
N ALA A 22 9.33 11.74 24.24
CA ALA A 22 10.51 11.13 23.66
C ALA A 22 10.56 11.55 22.18
N GLY A 23 11.00 12.78 21.94
CA GLY A 23 11.39 13.26 20.63
C GLY A 23 12.65 12.50 20.26
N VAL A 24 12.50 11.50 19.40
CA VAL A 24 13.64 10.90 18.70
C VAL A 24 14.13 11.96 17.72
N THR A 25 15.06 12.80 18.16
CA THR A 25 15.88 13.60 17.27
C THR A 25 16.76 12.64 16.49
N VAL A 26 16.37 12.33 15.25
CA VAL A 26 17.27 11.69 14.29
C VAL A 26 18.38 12.71 14.02
N ALA A 27 19.53 12.48 14.64
CA ALA A 27 20.73 13.24 14.35
C ALA A 27 21.10 12.99 12.88
N VAL A 28 20.91 13.99 12.04
CA VAL A 28 21.49 14.03 10.70
C VAL A 28 23.00 14.16 10.91
N LEU A 29 23.70 13.03 10.97
CA LEU A 29 25.16 12.99 10.94
C LEU A 29 25.62 13.29 9.51
N ARG A 30 25.65 14.58 9.17
CA ARG A 30 26.60 15.10 8.19
C ARG A 30 27.93 15.33 8.92
N GLY A 31 28.93 14.52 8.60
CA GLY A 31 30.29 14.73 9.09
C GLY A 31 31.12 13.47 8.94
N GLY A 32 32.11 13.53 8.06
CA GLY A 32 33.07 12.46 7.87
C GLY A 32 33.81 12.16 9.17
N ASP A 33 33.78 10.89 9.56
CA ASP A 33 34.80 10.30 10.41
C ASP A 33 34.90 8.82 10.06
N SER A 34 36.10 8.42 9.66
CA SER A 34 36.48 7.09 9.20
C SER A 34 36.61 6.14 10.39
N GLY A 35 35.52 5.92 11.13
CA GLY A 35 35.40 4.85 12.12
C GLY A 35 34.33 3.85 11.68
N PRO A 36 34.33 2.60 12.16
CA PRO A 36 33.18 1.73 12.02
C PRO A 36 32.03 2.37 12.82
N GLY A 37 31.22 3.19 12.16
CA GLY A 37 30.12 3.89 12.81
C GLY A 37 29.23 2.89 13.56
N ALA A 38 28.57 3.34 14.63
CA ALA A 38 27.66 2.48 15.38
C ALA A 38 26.61 1.86 14.45
N GLU A 39 26.30 0.58 14.68
CA GLU A 39 25.29 -0.14 13.91
C GLU A 39 23.91 0.52 14.11
N GLN A 40 23.25 0.87 12.99
CA GLN A 40 21.90 1.41 13.01
C GLN A 40 20.91 0.33 13.46
N LYS A 41 20.08 0.64 14.46
CA LYS A 41 19.16 -0.34 15.07
C LYS A 41 17.73 -0.25 14.55
N SER A 42 17.37 0.88 13.93
CA SER A 42 16.02 1.19 13.49
C SER A 42 16.07 1.86 12.12
N PHE A 43 15.16 1.51 11.22
CA PHE A 43 15.16 1.92 9.82
C PHE A 43 13.78 2.41 9.38
N CYS A 44 13.76 3.25 8.34
CA CYS A 44 12.59 3.83 7.70
C CYS A 44 11.60 4.44 8.69
N TRP A 45 11.97 5.62 9.19
CA TRP A 45 11.27 6.39 10.21
C TRP A 45 11.15 5.65 11.53
N GLY A 46 11.95 4.62 11.75
CA GLY A 46 11.92 3.78 12.93
C GLY A 46 10.82 2.70 12.93
N THR A 47 10.29 2.38 11.75
CA THR A 47 9.21 1.40 11.58
C THR A 47 9.73 -0.03 11.45
N LEU A 48 10.97 -0.19 10.97
CA LEU A 48 11.63 -1.47 10.77
C LEU A 48 12.82 -1.66 11.71
N LYS A 49 13.08 -2.93 12.05
CA LYS A 49 14.29 -3.39 12.74
C LYS A 49 15.21 -4.12 11.76
N ARG A 50 16.45 -4.39 12.19
CA ARG A 50 17.44 -5.13 11.39
C ARG A 50 16.91 -6.47 10.87
N GLY A 51 16.15 -7.20 11.69
CA GLY A 51 15.56 -8.49 11.28
C GLY A 51 14.61 -8.35 10.09
N ASP A 52 13.78 -7.30 10.08
CA ASP A 52 12.82 -7.05 9.00
C ASP A 52 13.54 -6.68 7.70
N VAL A 53 14.56 -5.81 7.81
CA VAL A 53 15.42 -5.39 6.69
C VAL A 53 16.17 -6.58 6.08
N ALA A 54 16.79 -7.39 6.93
CA ALA A 54 17.56 -8.55 6.50
C ALA A 54 16.67 -9.63 5.88
N ALA A 55 15.42 -9.74 6.34
CA ALA A 55 14.47 -10.70 5.81
C ALA A 55 14.10 -10.43 4.35
N LEU A 56 14.15 -9.18 3.87
CA LEU A 56 13.76 -8.84 2.49
C LEU A 56 14.86 -9.09 1.45
N GLY A 57 16.13 -8.97 1.85
CA GLY A 57 17.26 -9.11 0.94
C GLY A 57 17.55 -10.56 0.57
N THR A 58 17.90 -10.82 -0.70
CA THR A 58 18.39 -12.13 -1.16
C THR A 58 19.83 -12.40 -0.72
N HIS A 59 20.60 -11.34 -0.52
CA HIS A 59 21.99 -11.38 -0.09
C HIS A 59 22.14 -10.52 1.17
N PRO A 60 21.98 -11.11 2.37
CA PRO A 60 22.05 -10.35 3.61
C PRO A 60 23.36 -9.59 3.73
N LEU A 61 23.28 -8.30 4.05
CA LEU A 61 24.44 -7.44 4.24
C LEU A 61 24.96 -7.59 5.67
N HIS A 62 26.29 -7.48 5.82
CA HIS A 62 26.92 -7.44 7.15
C HIS A 62 26.46 -6.24 7.98
N ARG A 63 26.14 -5.13 7.33
CA ARG A 63 25.62 -3.91 7.94
C ARG A 63 24.57 -3.28 7.02
N TYR A 64 23.55 -2.72 7.64
CA TYR A 64 22.51 -1.95 6.97
C TYR A 64 22.53 -0.50 7.45
N VAL A 65 22.16 0.40 6.56
CA VAL A 65 21.79 1.79 6.87
C VAL A 65 20.50 2.14 6.14
N SER A 66 19.77 3.13 6.64
CA SER A 66 18.71 3.79 5.87
C SER A 66 18.99 5.27 5.67
N ASP A 67 18.58 5.77 4.50
CA ASP A 67 18.49 7.19 4.19
C ASP A 67 17.02 7.55 4.00
N GLU A 68 16.54 8.54 4.74
CA GLU A 68 15.11 8.77 4.98
C GLU A 68 14.73 10.21 4.68
N GLY A 69 13.82 10.39 3.71
CA GLY A 69 13.17 11.66 3.45
C GLY A 69 12.16 12.04 4.54
N ASP A 70 11.75 13.31 4.58
CA ASP A 70 10.75 13.79 5.55
C ASP A 70 9.35 13.23 5.22
N LEU A 71 8.66 12.73 6.25
CA LEU A 71 7.25 12.33 6.16
C LEU A 71 6.31 13.54 6.06
N LYS A 72 6.72 14.71 6.56
CA LYS A 72 5.90 15.93 6.56
C LYS A 72 6.31 16.86 5.43
N GLY A 73 5.34 17.50 4.79
CA GLY A 73 5.58 18.56 3.81
C GLY A 73 6.06 18.11 2.43
N SER A 74 6.20 16.80 2.19
CA SER A 74 6.40 16.21 0.85
C SER A 74 5.08 15.66 0.31
N THR A 75 4.99 15.37 -0.99
CA THR A 75 3.91 14.53 -1.58
C THR A 75 4.29 13.04 -1.58
N LEU A 76 5.57 12.74 -1.41
CA LEU A 76 6.16 11.41 -1.36
C LEU A 76 7.38 11.42 -0.44
N ALA A 77 7.37 10.61 0.61
CA ALA A 77 8.51 10.36 1.46
C ALA A 77 9.14 9.02 1.07
N THR A 78 10.45 8.96 0.89
CA THR A 78 11.16 7.72 0.56
C THR A 78 12.24 7.43 1.58
N CYS A 79 12.34 6.15 1.97
CA CYS A 79 13.41 5.57 2.73
C CYS A 79 14.14 4.55 1.83
N GLN A 80 15.44 4.73 1.63
CA GLN A 80 16.30 3.75 0.96
C GLN A 80 17.03 2.93 2.00
N VAL A 81 17.21 1.63 1.76
CA VAL A 81 17.93 0.72 2.68
C VAL A 81 19.03 -0.02 1.91
N GLY A 82 20.26 0.06 2.41
CA GLY A 82 21.44 -0.52 1.74
C GLY A 82 22.65 -0.66 2.65
N ALA A 83 23.85 -0.78 2.07
CA ALA A 83 25.10 -1.04 2.79
C ALA A 83 25.72 0.21 3.42
N GLY A 84 25.42 1.39 2.90
CA GLY A 84 26.07 2.64 3.27
C GLY A 84 25.67 3.78 2.33
N LEU A 85 25.96 5.03 2.70
CA LEU A 85 25.95 6.15 1.76
C LEU A 85 27.38 6.36 1.24
N ASP A 86 27.51 6.67 -0.04
CA ASP A 86 28.77 7.12 -0.61
C ASP A 86 29.08 8.59 -0.25
N ALA A 87 30.22 9.11 -0.73
CA ALA A 87 30.64 10.49 -0.46
C ALA A 87 29.66 11.56 -1.00
N HIS A 88 28.78 11.20 -1.94
CA HIS A 88 27.77 12.08 -2.52
C HIS A 88 26.40 11.90 -1.87
N GLY A 89 26.28 11.04 -0.86
CA GLY A 89 25.01 10.72 -0.21
C GLY A 89 24.13 9.74 -1.00
N VAL A 90 24.70 8.98 -1.94
CA VAL A 90 23.98 7.97 -2.72
C VAL A 90 24.05 6.62 -2.01
N MET A 91 22.91 5.92 -1.92
CA MET A 91 22.85 4.59 -1.30
C MET A 91 23.68 3.55 -2.07
N GLN A 92 24.67 2.98 -1.39
CA GLN A 92 25.47 1.86 -1.88
C GLN A 92 24.75 0.54 -1.64
N GLN A 93 24.79 -0.35 -2.64
CA GLN A 93 24.17 -1.68 -2.58
C GLN A 93 22.72 -1.63 -2.09
N LEU A 94 21.93 -0.72 -2.68
CA LEU A 94 20.51 -0.58 -2.41
C LEU A 94 19.84 -1.97 -2.43
N GLN A 95 19.12 -2.30 -1.37
CA GLN A 95 18.39 -3.57 -1.26
C GLN A 95 16.93 -3.36 -1.64
N PHE A 96 16.32 -2.32 -1.07
CA PHE A 96 14.95 -1.92 -1.33
C PHE A 96 14.73 -0.46 -0.93
N SER A 97 13.59 0.08 -1.34
CA SER A 97 13.04 1.33 -0.81
C SER A 97 11.67 1.11 -0.20
N LEU A 98 11.36 1.90 0.83
CA LEU A 98 10.02 2.11 1.33
C LEU A 98 9.58 3.53 0.98
N SER A 99 8.36 3.69 0.49
CA SER A 99 7.79 4.99 0.19
C SER A 99 6.44 5.15 0.87
N VAL A 100 6.16 6.35 1.36
CA VAL A 100 4.84 6.78 1.84
C VAL A 100 4.39 7.93 0.96
N GLY A 101 3.22 7.79 0.33
CA GLY A 101 2.69 8.79 -0.59
C GLY A 101 1.18 8.88 -0.51
N GLY A 102 0.60 9.80 -1.28
CA GLY A 102 -0.83 9.90 -1.51
C GLY A 102 -1.16 9.56 -2.96
N SER A 103 -2.20 8.78 -3.19
CA SER A 103 -2.76 8.59 -4.53
C SER A 103 -3.90 9.58 -4.74
N PRO A 104 -3.88 10.36 -5.84
CA PRO A 104 -5.00 11.22 -6.22
C PRO A 104 -6.16 10.43 -6.83
N SER A 105 -5.95 9.15 -7.13
CA SER A 105 -6.91 8.28 -7.81
C SER A 105 -7.93 7.72 -6.82
N ASP A 106 -9.21 7.82 -7.17
CA ASP A 106 -10.31 7.14 -6.48
C ASP A 106 -10.74 5.85 -7.19
N ASP A 107 -10.35 5.68 -8.46
CA ASP A 107 -10.47 4.44 -9.22
C ASP A 107 -9.54 3.35 -8.69
N VAL A 108 -10.09 2.16 -8.42
CA VAL A 108 -9.35 1.09 -7.75
C VAL A 108 -8.21 0.54 -8.62
N TRP A 109 -8.36 0.55 -9.95
CA TRP A 109 -7.30 0.07 -10.84
C TRP A 109 -6.11 1.04 -10.82
N HIS A 110 -6.35 2.33 -11.03
CA HIS A 110 -5.31 3.37 -11.00
C HIS A 110 -4.71 3.55 -9.60
N LEU A 111 -5.52 3.41 -8.55
CA LEU A 111 -5.05 3.40 -7.17
C LEU A 111 -4.08 2.23 -6.93
N ALA A 112 -4.37 1.05 -7.46
CA ALA A 112 -3.46 -0.09 -7.36
C ALA A 112 -2.15 0.15 -8.14
N ASP A 113 -2.20 0.86 -9.27
CA ASP A 113 -1.00 1.26 -10.03
C ASP A 113 -0.14 2.25 -9.24
N ASP A 114 -0.73 3.20 -8.53
CA ASP A 114 0.01 4.12 -7.65
C ASP A 114 0.65 3.37 -6.47
N VAL A 115 -0.09 2.43 -5.88
CA VAL A 115 0.27 1.72 -4.64
C VAL A 115 1.27 0.61 -4.87
N ALA A 116 1.16 -0.14 -5.96
CA ALA A 116 1.97 -1.32 -6.23
C ALA A 116 2.62 -1.32 -7.62
N GLY A 117 2.57 -0.20 -8.35
CA GLY A 117 3.16 -0.07 -9.68
C GLY A 117 2.28 -0.61 -10.80
N VAL A 118 2.36 0.02 -11.97
CA VAL A 118 1.63 -0.38 -13.19
C VAL A 118 2.00 -1.81 -13.57
N SER A 119 1.04 -2.72 -13.45
CA SER A 119 1.25 -4.14 -13.76
C SER A 119 -0.08 -4.88 -13.92
N PRO A 120 -0.34 -5.54 -15.07
CA PRO A 120 -1.55 -6.35 -15.23
C PRO A 120 -1.52 -7.65 -14.41
N PHE A 121 -0.37 -8.05 -13.87
CA PHE A 121 -0.17 -9.30 -13.12
C PHE A 121 -0.09 -9.11 -11.60
N ARG A 122 -0.59 -7.97 -11.08
CA ARG A 122 -0.63 -7.71 -9.64
C ARG A 122 -1.70 -8.54 -8.94
N ALA A 123 -1.39 -9.01 -7.75
CA ALA A 123 -2.29 -9.78 -6.90
C ALA A 123 -2.75 -8.97 -5.69
N PRO A 124 -4.00 -9.15 -5.21
CA PRO A 124 -4.48 -8.51 -4.00
C PRO A 124 -3.81 -9.10 -2.75
N LEU A 125 -3.60 -8.27 -1.74
CA LEU A 125 -3.14 -8.69 -0.42
C LEU A 125 -4.36 -9.06 0.45
N THR A 126 -4.51 -10.35 0.76
CA THR A 126 -5.63 -10.82 1.59
C THR A 126 -5.66 -10.09 2.93
N GLY A 127 -6.84 -9.58 3.32
CA GLY A 127 -7.01 -8.94 4.62
C GLY A 127 -6.97 -7.41 4.57
N VAL A 128 -6.38 -6.81 3.55
CA VAL A 128 -6.10 -5.36 3.51
C VAL A 128 -6.31 -4.77 2.10
N PRO A 129 -6.62 -3.47 1.97
CA PRO A 129 -6.67 -2.80 0.67
C PRO A 129 -5.25 -2.56 0.14
N GLY A 130 -4.66 -3.58 -0.48
CA GLY A 130 -3.29 -3.56 -0.97
C GLY A 130 -3.05 -4.57 -2.08
N TRP A 131 -1.95 -4.37 -2.79
CA TRP A 131 -1.57 -5.16 -3.96
C TRP A 131 -0.07 -5.45 -3.96
N VAL A 132 0.30 -6.45 -4.73
CA VAL A 132 1.69 -6.84 -4.92
C VAL A 132 1.94 -7.31 -6.35
N ASN A 133 3.09 -6.92 -6.91
CA ASN A 133 3.59 -7.39 -8.20
C ASN A 133 4.99 -8.03 -8.05
N GLN A 134 5.77 -8.10 -9.13
CA GLN A 134 7.11 -8.71 -9.16
C GLN A 134 8.15 -7.99 -8.31
N SER A 135 8.01 -6.68 -8.07
CA SER A 135 9.04 -5.86 -7.41
C SER A 135 8.49 -4.84 -6.43
N MET A 136 7.17 -4.70 -6.34
CA MET A 136 6.51 -3.74 -5.50
C MET A 136 5.36 -4.40 -4.74
N ALA A 137 5.19 -4.01 -3.49
CA ALA A 137 3.98 -4.29 -2.73
C ALA A 137 3.56 -3.03 -2.01
N GLY A 138 2.26 -2.74 -1.97
CA GLY A 138 1.76 -1.58 -1.24
C GLY A 138 0.40 -1.83 -0.62
N VAL A 139 0.09 -1.02 0.38
CA VAL A 139 -1.19 -1.05 1.10
C VAL A 139 -1.63 0.35 1.42
N LEU A 140 -2.93 0.60 1.33
CA LEU A 140 -3.50 1.86 1.78
C LEU A 140 -3.44 1.94 3.31
N LEU A 141 -3.02 3.10 3.81
CA LEU A 141 -3.12 3.46 5.20
C LEU A 141 -4.56 3.87 5.53
N PRO A 142 -5.01 3.74 6.79
CA PRO A 142 -6.35 4.17 7.16
C PRO A 142 -6.60 5.65 6.82
N ALA A 143 -7.82 6.02 6.44
CA ALA A 143 -8.18 7.41 6.08
C ALA A 143 -7.70 8.47 7.09
N SER A 144 -7.72 8.12 8.38
CA SER A 144 -7.21 8.95 9.47
C SER A 144 -5.71 9.32 9.36
N CYS A 145 -4.89 8.48 8.72
CA CYS A 145 -3.49 8.77 8.43
C CYS A 145 -3.33 9.71 7.24
N SER A 146 -4.18 9.58 6.21
CA SER A 146 -4.18 10.48 5.05
C SER A 146 -4.33 11.94 5.48
N ALA A 147 -5.23 12.20 6.43
CA ALA A 147 -5.45 13.54 6.99
C ALA A 147 -4.22 14.11 7.72
N ARG A 148 -3.34 13.27 8.27
CA ARG A 148 -2.13 13.70 9.00
C ARG A 148 -0.92 13.90 8.10
N LEU A 149 -0.85 13.14 7.01
CA LEU A 149 0.25 13.19 6.05
C LEU A 149 0.07 14.32 5.02
N HIS A 150 -1.18 14.76 4.78
CA HIS A 150 -1.50 15.85 3.85
C HIS A 150 -1.03 15.61 2.40
N PHE A 151 -0.93 14.34 1.96
CA PHE A 151 -0.45 13.97 0.62
C PHE A 151 -1.48 14.14 -0.52
N GLY A 152 -2.64 14.76 -0.26
CA GLY A 152 -3.61 15.09 -1.31
C GLY A 152 -4.45 13.93 -1.85
N GLY A 153 -4.61 12.84 -1.09
CA GLY A 153 -5.44 11.70 -1.48
C GLY A 153 -5.34 10.51 -0.53
N ALA A 154 -5.64 9.30 -1.02
CA ALA A 154 -5.54 8.08 -0.22
C ALA A 154 -4.07 7.79 0.10
N ALA A 155 -3.68 7.84 1.38
CA ALA A 155 -2.31 7.57 1.77
C ALA A 155 -1.99 6.09 1.64
N TYR A 156 -0.78 5.79 1.17
CA TYR A 156 -0.28 4.43 1.05
C TYR A 156 1.14 4.32 1.59
N VAL A 157 1.52 3.10 1.95
CA VAL A 157 2.91 2.71 2.09
C VAL A 157 3.21 1.64 1.05
N ARG A 158 4.39 1.72 0.42
CA ARG A 158 4.86 0.81 -0.61
C ARG A 158 6.28 0.39 -0.31
N VAL A 159 6.57 -0.89 -0.45
CA VAL A 159 7.93 -1.42 -0.56
C VAL A 159 8.24 -1.69 -2.03
N GLN A 160 9.45 -1.35 -2.45
CA GLN A 160 9.97 -1.65 -3.78
C GLN A 160 11.34 -2.30 -3.65
N THR A 161 11.48 -3.51 -4.17
CA THR A 161 12.77 -4.18 -4.33
C THR A 161 13.40 -3.80 -5.66
N LEU A 162 14.70 -4.07 -5.82
CA LEU A 162 15.33 -4.02 -7.12
C LEU A 162 14.73 -5.12 -8.00
N ALA A 163 13.87 -4.73 -8.94
CA ALA A 163 13.33 -5.62 -9.95
C ALA A 163 14.49 -6.39 -10.61
N ASP A 164 14.26 -7.66 -10.93
CA ASP A 164 15.18 -8.60 -11.60
C ASP A 164 16.25 -9.29 -10.75
N GLN A 165 16.46 -8.92 -9.48
CA GLN A 165 17.47 -9.60 -8.64
C GLN A 165 16.96 -10.85 -7.92
N ASP A 166 15.66 -10.94 -7.66
CA ASP A 166 15.09 -12.01 -6.83
C ASP A 166 14.13 -12.90 -7.61
N LYS A 167 14.67 -13.99 -8.19
CA LYS A 167 13.88 -14.97 -8.96
C LYS A 167 12.84 -15.74 -8.14
N THR A 168 12.87 -15.61 -6.80
CA THR A 168 11.85 -16.24 -5.93
C THR A 168 10.49 -15.52 -6.01
N TRP A 169 10.35 -14.49 -6.84
CA TRP A 169 9.03 -13.99 -7.21
C TRP A 169 8.16 -15.07 -7.88
N ARG A 170 8.78 -16.04 -8.57
CA ARG A 170 8.07 -17.10 -9.30
C ARG A 170 7.34 -18.09 -8.38
N ASP A 171 7.89 -18.34 -7.19
CA ASP A 171 7.29 -19.25 -6.20
C ASP A 171 6.50 -18.50 -5.12
N GLY A 172 6.44 -17.16 -5.20
CA GLY A 172 5.74 -16.30 -4.25
C GLY A 172 6.56 -15.92 -3.00
N THR A 173 7.78 -16.44 -2.83
CA THR A 173 8.58 -16.17 -1.62
C THR A 173 8.95 -14.69 -1.50
N LEU A 174 9.28 -14.02 -2.61
CA LEU A 174 9.52 -12.57 -2.59
C LEU A 174 8.26 -11.80 -2.18
N GLN A 175 7.10 -12.13 -2.77
CA GLN A 175 5.81 -11.50 -2.45
C GLN A 175 5.49 -11.65 -0.96
N ARG A 176 5.80 -12.82 -0.40
CA ARG A 176 5.66 -13.07 1.04
C ARG A 176 6.53 -12.15 1.88
N ARG A 177 7.83 -12.07 1.58
CA ARG A 177 8.78 -11.18 2.29
C ARG A 177 8.37 -9.71 2.18
N MET A 178 8.01 -9.27 0.98
CA MET A 178 7.52 -7.90 0.76
C MET A 178 6.27 -7.62 1.60
N ALA A 179 5.31 -8.53 1.64
CA ALA A 179 4.11 -8.37 2.46
C ALA A 179 4.42 -8.32 3.96
N ASP A 180 5.31 -9.19 4.47
CA ASP A 180 5.70 -9.17 5.90
C ASP A 180 6.35 -7.83 6.30
N VAL A 181 7.29 -7.32 5.49
CA VAL A 181 7.95 -6.03 5.72
C VAL A 181 6.97 -4.87 5.57
N LEU A 182 6.12 -4.91 4.54
CA LEU A 182 5.10 -3.90 4.29
C LEU A 182 4.11 -3.77 5.46
N MET A 183 3.60 -4.89 5.99
CA MET A 183 2.66 -4.87 7.11
C MET A 183 3.32 -4.39 8.40
N THR A 184 4.60 -4.72 8.59
CA THR A 184 5.40 -4.21 9.71
C THR A 184 5.59 -2.70 9.60
N ALA A 185 5.99 -2.20 8.43
CA ALA A 185 6.13 -0.77 8.16
C ALA A 185 4.80 -0.02 8.33
N ALA A 186 3.70 -0.53 7.77
CA ALA A 186 2.36 0.05 7.90
C ALA A 186 1.89 0.13 9.37
N THR A 187 2.14 -0.93 10.15
CA THR A 187 1.86 -0.94 11.59
C THR A 187 2.71 0.07 12.35
N GLY A 188 4.00 0.18 12.02
CA GLY A 188 4.91 1.17 12.61
C GLY A 188 4.45 2.59 12.31
N LEU A 189 4.17 2.90 11.04
CA LEU A 189 3.73 4.21 10.58
C LEU A 189 2.40 4.62 11.22
N THR A 190 1.38 3.75 11.22
CA THR A 190 0.10 4.06 11.87
C THR A 190 0.26 4.39 13.35
N ARG A 191 1.12 3.66 14.06
CA ARG A 191 1.43 3.93 15.47
C ARG A 191 2.13 5.27 15.66
N GLN A 192 3.15 5.56 14.86
CA GLN A 192 3.92 6.81 14.94
C GLN A 192 3.07 8.02 14.59
N LEU A 193 2.23 7.88 13.58
CA LEU A 193 1.28 8.91 13.17
C LEU A 193 0.10 9.01 14.13
N GLY A 194 -0.07 8.11 15.11
CA GLY A 194 -1.19 8.15 16.06
C GLY A 194 -2.56 7.94 15.41
N CYS A 195 -2.61 7.16 14.32
CA CYS A 195 -3.85 6.75 13.69
C CYS A 195 -4.45 5.53 14.42
N PRO A 196 -5.78 5.37 14.48
CA PRO A 196 -6.42 4.11 14.87
C PRO A 196 -5.80 2.93 14.10
N SER A 197 -5.42 1.89 14.84
CA SER A 197 -4.72 0.74 14.28
C SER A 197 -5.65 -0.07 13.38
N ALA A 198 -5.37 -0.12 12.08
CA ALA A 198 -5.78 -1.28 11.29
C ALA A 198 -4.83 -2.44 11.65
N PRO A 199 -5.32 -3.65 11.91
CA PRO A 199 -4.45 -4.79 12.11
C PRO A 199 -3.84 -5.20 10.77
N PHE A 200 -2.78 -4.51 10.35
CA PHE A 200 -1.95 -4.94 9.23
C PHE A 200 -1.29 -6.26 9.62
N LYS A 201 -1.81 -7.34 9.04
CA LYS A 201 -1.28 -8.69 9.21
C LYS A 201 -0.83 -9.17 7.87
N ALA A 202 0.37 -9.74 7.84
CA ALA A 202 0.82 -10.42 6.64
C ALA A 202 -0.16 -11.55 6.30
N PRO A 203 -0.46 -11.76 5.00
CA PRO A 203 -1.34 -12.84 4.57
C PRO A 203 -0.79 -14.18 5.04
N ALA A 204 -1.63 -15.19 5.29
CA ALA A 204 -1.14 -16.50 5.74
C ALA A 204 -0.41 -17.26 4.62
N THR A 205 -0.85 -17.08 3.39
CA THR A 205 -0.26 -17.65 2.18
C THR A 205 0.51 -16.59 1.41
N ALA A 206 1.54 -17.01 0.67
CA ALA A 206 2.24 -16.13 -0.25
C ALA A 206 1.27 -15.64 -1.34
N PRO A 207 1.12 -14.32 -1.56
CA PRO A 207 0.38 -13.82 -2.71
C PRO A 207 1.04 -14.33 -3.99
N ARG A 208 0.27 -14.99 -4.85
CA ARG A 208 0.75 -15.41 -6.16
C ARG A 208 0.36 -14.37 -7.18
N LEU A 209 1.32 -13.95 -7.99
CA LEU A 209 1.07 -13.02 -9.09
C LEU A 209 0.16 -13.67 -10.12
N LEU A 210 -0.63 -12.85 -10.82
CA LEU A 210 -1.54 -13.36 -11.83
C LEU A 210 -0.73 -13.82 -13.04
N GLU A 211 -1.14 -14.95 -13.60
CA GLU A 211 -0.56 -15.47 -14.84
C GLU A 211 -1.48 -15.14 -16.02
N GLY A 212 -0.86 -14.80 -17.14
CA GLY A 212 -1.58 -14.51 -18.38
C GLY A 212 -2.09 -15.80 -19.00
N HIS A 213 -3.39 -15.85 -19.26
CA HIS A 213 -4.03 -16.98 -19.94
C HIS A 213 -4.92 -16.51 -21.08
N ALA A 214 -5.21 -17.36 -22.05
CA ALA A 214 -6.18 -17.02 -23.09
C ALA A 214 -7.58 -16.89 -22.47
N PRO A 215 -8.38 -15.87 -22.85
CA PRO A 215 -9.76 -15.78 -22.37
C PRO A 215 -10.60 -17.00 -22.76
N ALA A 216 -11.25 -17.61 -21.78
CA ALA A 216 -12.15 -18.74 -22.03
C ALA A 216 -13.43 -18.27 -22.72
N SER A 217 -13.86 -18.99 -23.76
CA SER A 217 -15.10 -18.67 -24.47
C SER A 217 -16.31 -18.83 -23.53
N GLY A 218 -17.06 -17.75 -23.32
CA GLY A 218 -18.23 -17.73 -22.44
C GLY A 218 -17.92 -17.75 -20.95
N GLU A 219 -16.65 -17.72 -20.54
CA GLU A 219 -16.22 -17.67 -19.13
C GLU A 219 -14.94 -16.85 -18.95
N ALA A 220 -14.83 -15.74 -19.70
CA ALA A 220 -13.69 -14.85 -19.55
C ALA A 220 -13.60 -14.32 -18.12
N CYS A 221 -12.38 -14.11 -17.63
CA CYS A 221 -12.09 -13.72 -16.25
C CYS A 221 -12.72 -14.64 -15.19
N GLY A 222 -13.06 -15.89 -15.54
CA GLY A 222 -13.77 -16.80 -14.64
C GLY A 222 -15.21 -16.37 -14.33
N LEU A 223 -15.83 -15.53 -15.17
CA LEU A 223 -17.21 -15.08 -15.02
C LEU A 223 -18.11 -15.80 -16.05
N PRO A 224 -18.98 -16.74 -15.63
CA PRO A 224 -19.90 -17.42 -16.54
C PRO A 224 -20.79 -16.43 -17.30
N GLY A 225 -20.86 -16.57 -18.62
CA GLY A 225 -21.60 -15.68 -19.52
C GLY A 225 -20.83 -14.43 -19.94
N PHE A 226 -19.62 -14.18 -19.39
CA PHE A 226 -18.76 -13.08 -19.83
C PHE A 226 -17.98 -13.49 -21.07
N SER A 227 -18.24 -12.82 -22.19
CA SER A 227 -17.57 -13.05 -23.47
C SER A 227 -16.80 -11.81 -23.88
N VAL A 228 -15.58 -12.00 -24.35
CA VAL A 228 -14.68 -10.91 -24.74
C VAL A 228 -14.45 -10.91 -26.25
N PRO A 229 -14.27 -9.75 -26.88
CA PRO A 229 -13.85 -9.66 -28.28
C PRO A 229 -12.59 -10.48 -28.56
N ALA A 230 -12.57 -11.20 -29.68
CA ALA A 230 -11.48 -12.11 -30.07
C ALA A 230 -10.10 -11.43 -30.22
N LYS A 231 -10.06 -10.09 -30.27
CA LYS A 231 -8.81 -9.32 -30.25
C LYS A 231 -8.04 -9.46 -28.94
N TYR A 232 -8.72 -9.69 -27.81
CA TYR A 232 -8.08 -9.91 -26.53
C TYR A 232 -7.54 -11.33 -26.48
N THR A 233 -6.22 -11.45 -26.47
CA THR A 233 -5.53 -12.74 -26.52
C THR A 233 -5.08 -13.21 -25.14
N GLU A 234 -5.04 -12.29 -24.16
CA GLU A 234 -4.63 -12.58 -22.79
C GLU A 234 -5.64 -12.00 -21.78
N GLN A 235 -5.81 -12.70 -20.67
CA GLN A 235 -6.48 -12.23 -19.47
C GLN A 235 -5.61 -12.49 -18.24
N TYR A 236 -5.75 -11.61 -17.25
CA TYR A 236 -5.15 -11.71 -15.92
C TYR A 236 -6.26 -11.49 -14.91
N ALA A 237 -6.74 -12.55 -14.26
CA ALA A 237 -7.89 -12.49 -13.38
C ALA A 237 -7.52 -12.99 -11.99
N THR A 238 -7.94 -12.26 -10.95
CA THR A 238 -7.84 -12.74 -9.58
C THR A 238 -8.84 -13.86 -9.33
N ASP A 239 -8.41 -14.89 -8.62
CA ASP A 239 -9.31 -15.92 -8.09
C ASP A 239 -10.05 -15.45 -6.84
N GLY A 240 -11.12 -16.17 -6.49
CA GLY A 240 -11.77 -16.04 -5.18
C GLY A 240 -13.00 -15.14 -5.16
N ASP A 241 -13.20 -14.48 -4.02
CA ASP A 241 -14.38 -13.66 -3.75
C ASP A 241 -14.27 -12.23 -4.32
N PHE A 242 -15.38 -11.51 -4.32
CA PHE A 242 -15.47 -10.14 -4.82
C PHE A 242 -15.01 -9.08 -3.81
N ARG A 243 -14.24 -9.45 -2.78
CA ARG A 243 -13.70 -8.46 -1.84
C ARG A 243 -12.74 -7.51 -2.54
N LEU A 244 -11.84 -8.04 -3.36
CA LEU A 244 -10.88 -7.28 -4.16
C LEU A 244 -10.54 -8.06 -5.42
N TRP A 245 -11.56 -8.26 -6.27
CA TRP A 245 -11.44 -8.98 -7.53
C TRP A 245 -11.07 -8.02 -8.65
N SER A 246 -10.21 -8.45 -9.56
CA SER A 246 -9.88 -7.69 -10.76
C SER A 246 -9.60 -8.61 -11.95
N CYS A 247 -9.88 -8.11 -13.15
CA CYS A 247 -9.47 -8.71 -14.40
C CYS A 247 -8.90 -7.66 -15.36
N ALA A 248 -7.76 -7.96 -15.98
CA ALA A 248 -7.26 -7.23 -17.15
C ALA A 248 -7.37 -8.11 -18.39
N LEU A 249 -7.86 -7.55 -19.49
CA LEU A 249 -7.82 -8.16 -20.82
C LEU A 249 -6.79 -7.40 -21.66
N ARG A 250 -5.98 -8.12 -22.45
CA ARG A 250 -4.89 -7.52 -23.22
C ARG A 250 -4.85 -7.98 -24.67
N ALA A 251 -4.60 -7.01 -25.55
CA ALA A 251 -4.38 -7.16 -26.98
C ALA A 251 -3.19 -6.29 -27.40
N GLY A 252 -1.96 -6.79 -27.23
CA GLY A 252 -0.74 -6.00 -27.47
C GLY A 252 -0.60 -4.83 -26.48
N SER A 253 -0.84 -3.61 -26.95
CA SER A 253 -0.84 -2.38 -26.13
C SER A 253 -2.24 -1.94 -25.71
N GLU A 254 -3.31 -2.55 -26.24
CA GLU A 254 -4.67 -2.28 -25.82
C GLU A 254 -5.00 -3.12 -24.57
N GLU A 255 -5.54 -2.46 -23.55
CA GLU A 255 -5.96 -3.09 -22.30
C GLU A 255 -7.37 -2.65 -21.92
N ALA A 256 -8.12 -3.56 -21.30
CA ALA A 256 -9.39 -3.26 -20.65
C ALA A 256 -9.35 -3.80 -19.22
N HIS A 257 -9.78 -2.99 -18.26
CA HIS A 257 -9.68 -3.33 -16.84
C HIS A 257 -11.05 -3.39 -16.19
N PHE A 258 -11.24 -4.41 -15.35
CA PHE A 258 -12.45 -4.65 -14.60
C PHE A 258 -12.07 -4.85 -13.15
N THR A 259 -12.74 -4.14 -12.24
CA THR A 259 -12.52 -4.28 -10.80
C THR A 259 -13.84 -4.41 -10.07
N VAL A 260 -13.88 -5.30 -9.09
CA VAL A 260 -15.01 -5.48 -8.18
C VAL A 260 -14.47 -5.49 -6.76
N THR A 261 -15.02 -4.64 -5.90
CA THR A 261 -14.59 -4.57 -4.51
C THR A 261 -15.75 -4.42 -3.54
N GLN A 262 -15.63 -5.12 -2.42
CA GLN A 262 -16.48 -4.97 -1.23
C GLN A 262 -15.69 -4.42 -0.04
N ASP A 263 -14.45 -3.98 -0.27
CA ASP A 263 -13.63 -3.40 0.80
C ASP A 263 -14.23 -2.05 1.25
N PRO A 264 -14.54 -1.87 2.55
CA PRO A 264 -15.20 -0.66 3.02
C PRO A 264 -14.42 0.62 2.76
N TYR A 265 -13.08 0.56 2.77
CA TYR A 265 -12.28 1.76 2.56
C TYR A 265 -12.27 2.17 1.08
N LEU A 266 -12.13 1.20 0.17
CA LEU A 266 -12.22 1.45 -1.28
C LEU A 266 -13.61 1.93 -1.69
N LEU A 267 -14.67 1.36 -1.10
CA LEU A 267 -16.05 1.82 -1.27
C LEU A 267 -16.28 3.25 -0.78
N TRP A 268 -15.56 3.68 0.25
CA TRP A 268 -15.65 5.04 0.78
C TRP A 268 -14.91 6.04 -0.12
N LEU A 269 -13.75 5.67 -0.65
CA LEU A 269 -12.94 6.52 -1.55
C LEU A 269 -13.68 6.86 -2.85
N ASN A 270 -14.37 5.89 -3.45
CA ASN A 270 -15.06 6.07 -4.73
C ASN A 270 -16.41 6.81 -4.62
N GLY A 271 -16.79 7.25 -3.41
CA GLY A 271 -18.09 7.87 -3.16
C GLY A 271 -19.27 6.92 -3.40
N SER A 272 -20.49 7.43 -3.28
CA SER A 272 -21.73 6.68 -3.59
C SER A 272 -22.24 6.96 -5.00
N GLY A 273 -21.43 7.57 -5.86
CA GLY A 273 -21.81 7.92 -7.23
C GLY A 273 -21.65 6.73 -8.16
N SER A 274 -22.57 6.61 -9.12
CA SER A 274 -22.39 5.77 -10.31
C SER A 274 -22.14 6.71 -11.48
N ASP A 275 -21.16 6.39 -12.31
CA ASP A 275 -20.93 7.04 -13.59
C ASP A 275 -20.98 6.01 -14.73
N ARG A 276 -20.46 6.36 -15.92
CA ARG A 276 -20.45 5.44 -17.06
C ARG A 276 -19.51 4.24 -16.87
N ARG A 277 -18.42 4.42 -16.12
CA ARG A 277 -17.34 3.45 -15.86
C ARG A 277 -17.45 2.82 -14.46
N SER A 278 -18.18 3.40 -13.52
CA SER A 278 -18.36 2.90 -12.16
C SER A 278 -19.84 2.69 -11.79
N ALA A 279 -20.14 1.66 -11.02
CA ALA A 279 -21.46 1.41 -10.45
C ALA A 279 -21.34 0.82 -9.05
N THR A 280 -22.22 1.27 -8.14
CA THR A 280 -22.44 0.59 -6.87
C THR A 280 -23.65 -0.33 -6.97
N LEU A 281 -23.46 -1.63 -6.71
CA LEU A 281 -24.50 -2.65 -6.68
C LEU A 281 -24.64 -3.26 -5.28
N THR A 282 -25.72 -4.02 -5.06
CA THR A 282 -25.85 -4.85 -3.86
C THR A 282 -25.71 -6.32 -4.26
N CYS A 283 -24.55 -6.91 -4.00
CA CYS A 283 -24.24 -8.30 -4.37
C CYS A 283 -24.11 -9.17 -3.12
N GLY A 284 -24.87 -10.27 -3.05
CA GLY A 284 -24.92 -11.13 -1.86
C GLY A 284 -25.23 -10.35 -0.57
N GLY A 285 -26.09 -9.32 -0.67
CA GLY A 285 -26.47 -8.44 0.44
C GLY A 285 -25.43 -7.40 0.85
N LYS A 286 -24.31 -7.25 0.14
CA LYS A 286 -23.24 -6.29 0.45
C LYS A 286 -23.12 -5.21 -0.62
N LYS A 287 -22.85 -3.98 -0.17
CA LYS A 287 -22.47 -2.88 -1.07
C LYS A 287 -21.20 -3.29 -1.82
N THR A 288 -21.25 -3.23 -3.14
CA THR A 288 -20.19 -3.71 -4.04
C THR A 288 -19.93 -2.64 -5.09
N LEU A 289 -18.70 -2.18 -5.20
CA LEU A 289 -18.24 -1.27 -6.24
C LEU A 289 -17.78 -2.10 -7.43
N VAL A 290 -18.26 -1.72 -8.61
CA VAL A 290 -17.96 -2.34 -9.89
C VAL A 290 -17.42 -1.27 -10.82
N GLN A 291 -16.20 -1.46 -11.32
CA GLN A 291 -15.54 -0.53 -12.22
C GLN A 291 -15.11 -1.23 -13.49
N SER A 292 -15.26 -0.54 -14.61
CA SER A 292 -14.90 -0.99 -15.95
C SER A 292 -14.20 0.15 -16.67
N ASP A 293 -12.89 0.03 -16.83
CA ASP A 293 -12.09 0.94 -17.65
C ASP A 293 -11.93 0.33 -19.05
N THR A 294 -12.91 0.65 -19.89
CA THR A 294 -12.94 0.26 -21.30
C THR A 294 -13.79 1.26 -22.08
N GLU A 295 -13.42 1.51 -23.33
CA GLU A 295 -14.22 2.33 -24.25
C GLU A 295 -15.37 1.53 -24.91
N ASP A 296 -15.36 0.20 -24.77
CA ASP A 296 -16.40 -0.68 -25.29
C ASP A 296 -17.56 -0.82 -24.29
N ASP A 297 -18.62 -0.03 -24.49
CA ASP A 297 -19.82 -0.11 -23.66
C ASP A 297 -20.51 -1.49 -23.71
N GLY A 298 -20.39 -2.21 -24.83
CA GLY A 298 -20.96 -3.55 -24.99
C GLY A 298 -20.26 -4.53 -24.06
N LEU A 299 -18.93 -4.48 -24.03
CA LEU A 299 -18.09 -5.24 -23.12
C LEU A 299 -18.39 -4.90 -21.65
N ALA A 300 -18.48 -3.60 -21.31
CA ALA A 300 -18.81 -3.17 -19.95
C ALA A 300 -20.20 -3.65 -19.50
N ARG A 301 -21.21 -3.61 -20.38
CA ARG A 301 -22.56 -4.15 -20.08
C ARG A 301 -22.56 -5.67 -19.91
N ASN A 302 -21.86 -6.38 -20.79
CA ASN A 302 -21.76 -7.84 -20.70
C ASN A 302 -21.07 -8.27 -19.40
N PHE A 303 -19.99 -7.57 -19.01
CA PHE A 303 -19.32 -7.76 -17.73
C PHE A 303 -20.28 -7.59 -16.55
N ARG A 304 -21.01 -6.47 -16.48
CA ARG A 304 -21.95 -6.21 -15.37
C ARG A 304 -23.06 -7.26 -15.29
N THR A 305 -23.54 -7.74 -16.44
CA THR A 305 -24.56 -8.79 -16.51
C THR A 305 -24.03 -10.12 -15.98
N ALA A 306 -22.85 -10.54 -16.41
CA ALA A 306 -22.21 -11.77 -15.95
C ALA A 306 -21.86 -11.71 -14.44
N LEU A 307 -21.38 -10.55 -13.98
CA LEU A 307 -21.12 -10.29 -12.57
C LEU A 307 -22.41 -10.39 -11.74
N ALA A 308 -23.49 -9.74 -12.17
CA ALA A 308 -24.76 -9.75 -11.45
C ALA A 308 -25.29 -11.18 -11.26
N HIS A 309 -25.15 -12.03 -12.28
CA HIS A 309 -25.50 -13.44 -12.20
C HIS A 309 -24.59 -14.23 -11.25
N LYS A 310 -23.26 -14.08 -11.35
CA LYS A 310 -22.31 -14.85 -10.52
C LYS A 310 -22.30 -14.41 -9.05
N ALA A 311 -22.50 -13.13 -8.79
CA ALA A 311 -22.40 -12.52 -7.47
C ALA A 311 -23.75 -12.30 -6.78
N ASP A 312 -24.86 -12.70 -7.41
CA ASP A 312 -26.24 -12.46 -6.94
C ASP A 312 -26.46 -10.96 -6.62
N CYS A 313 -26.27 -10.12 -7.63
CA CYS A 313 -26.45 -8.67 -7.50
C CYS A 313 -27.89 -8.24 -7.83
N ALA A 314 -28.46 -7.39 -6.97
CA ALA A 314 -29.69 -6.64 -7.18
C ALA A 314 -29.41 -5.22 -7.69
#